data_AF-A0A0R1MCI1-F1
#
_entry.id   AF-A0A0R1MCI1-F1
#
_cell.length_a   1.000
_cell.length_b   1.000
_cell.length_c   1.000
_cell.angle_alpha   90.00
_cell.angle_beta   90.00
_cell.angle_gamma   90.00
#
_symmetry.space_group_name_H-M   'P 1'
#
loop_
_entity.id
_entity.type
_entity.pdbx_description
1 polymer ?
#
loop_
_entity_poly.entity_id
_entity_poly.type
_entity_poly.pdbx_seq_one_letter_code
_entity_poly.pdbx_strand_id
1 'polypeptide(L)'
;MPFYTEAELALFNTGKTLDPLVLRYQEMLKEADQLIFITPIWWNDLPGMLKGFIDKVMKKRFAYLPTKTGIAGQLTNIKKAYVFTTSTSPTWYLKFFCGNSINRTFVKTTLKQLGIKNTVWHNLGGIDSKSPTQLQTYLATISKLI
;
A
#
# COMPACT_ATOMS: atom_id res chain seq x y z
N MET A 1 -16.55 0.71 8.12
CA MET A 1 -15.52 -0.14 7.46
C MET A 1 -15.69 -0.02 5.94
N PRO A 2 -14.64 -0.14 5.12
CA PRO A 2 -14.77 -0.07 3.67
C PRO A 2 -15.39 -1.39 3.14
N PHE A 3 -16.71 -1.53 3.26
CA PHE A 3 -17.48 -2.53 2.54
C PHE A 3 -18.11 -1.89 1.30
N TYR A 4 -18.29 -2.68 0.25
CA TYR A 4 -19.06 -2.27 -0.91
C TYR A 4 -20.54 -2.35 -0.57
N THR A 5 -21.28 -1.27 -0.80
CA THR A 5 -22.75 -1.36 -0.94
C THR A 5 -23.09 -2.08 -2.25
N GLU A 6 -24.31 -2.59 -2.36
CA GLU A 6 -24.79 -3.24 -3.59
C GLU A 6 -24.66 -2.30 -4.82
N ALA A 7 -25.04 -1.03 -4.64
CA ALA A 7 -24.93 -0.02 -5.69
C ALA A 7 -23.48 0.24 -6.12
N GLU A 8 -22.53 0.29 -5.18
CA GLU A 8 -21.12 0.42 -5.53
C GLU A 8 -20.56 -0.84 -6.21
N LEU A 9 -21.00 -2.02 -5.77
CA LEU A 9 -20.55 -3.29 -6.33
C LEU A 9 -21.02 -3.45 -7.78
N ALA A 10 -22.25 -3.02 -8.10
CA ALA A 10 -22.78 -2.99 -9.46
C ALA A 10 -21.88 -2.19 -10.42
N LEU A 11 -21.16 -1.18 -9.92
CA LEU A 11 -20.25 -0.36 -10.71
C LEU A 11 -18.82 -0.93 -10.81
N PHE A 12 -18.47 -1.96 -10.03
CA PHE A 12 -17.11 -2.49 -9.90
C PHE A 12 -16.44 -2.76 -11.25
N ASN A 13 -17.13 -3.47 -12.15
CA ASN A 13 -16.60 -3.86 -13.47
C ASN A 13 -16.38 -2.69 -14.44
N THR A 14 -17.07 -1.57 -14.22
CA THR A 14 -16.93 -0.35 -15.04
C THR A 14 -15.84 0.58 -14.53
N GLY A 15 -15.43 0.42 -13.26
CA GLY A 15 -14.46 1.29 -12.60
C GLY A 15 -15.05 2.60 -12.07
N LYS A 16 -16.37 2.79 -12.17
CA LYS A 16 -17.06 3.95 -11.60
C LYS A 16 -17.20 3.83 -10.08
N THR A 17 -17.42 4.96 -9.42
CA THR A 17 -17.71 5.06 -7.99
C THR A 17 -18.77 6.13 -7.78
N LEU A 18 -19.62 5.93 -6.75
CA LEU A 18 -20.53 6.94 -6.24
C LEU A 18 -19.99 7.59 -4.96
N ASP A 19 -18.94 7.02 -4.37
CA ASP A 19 -18.35 7.48 -3.12
C ASP A 19 -17.49 8.74 -3.37
N PRO A 20 -17.89 9.92 -2.84
CA PRO A 20 -17.16 11.16 -3.05
C PRO A 20 -15.75 11.13 -2.42
N LEU A 21 -15.54 10.34 -1.37
CA LEU A 21 -14.21 10.18 -0.78
C LEU A 21 -13.28 9.45 -1.76
N VAL A 22 -13.79 8.44 -2.48
CA VAL A 22 -12.99 7.76 -3.51
C VAL A 22 -12.57 8.75 -4.59
N LEU A 23 -13.47 9.60 -5.08
CA LEU A 23 -13.14 10.62 -6.09
C LEU A 23 -12.05 11.58 -5.59
N ARG A 24 -12.19 12.08 -4.36
CA ARG A 24 -11.19 12.94 -3.72
C ARG A 24 -9.82 12.26 -3.61
N TYR A 25 -9.76 10.99 -3.20
CA TYR A 25 -8.49 10.26 -3.15
C TYR A 25 -7.89 10.06 -4.55
N GLN A 26 -8.72 9.81 -5.57
CA GLN A 26 -8.25 9.70 -6.94
C GLN A 26 -7.67 11.02 -7.48
N GLU A 27 -8.22 12.16 -7.09
CA GLU A 27 -7.65 13.48 -7.40
C GLU A 27 -6.29 13.67 -6.70
N MET A 28 -6.21 13.40 -5.40
CA MET A 28 -4.95 13.46 -4.65
C MET A 28 -3.87 12.57 -5.28
N LEU A 29 -4.25 11.36 -5.74
CA LEU A 29 -3.35 10.43 -6.41
C LEU A 29 -2.88 10.90 -7.78
N LYS A 30 -3.65 11.73 -8.50
CA LYS A 30 -3.25 12.31 -9.79
C LYS A 30 -2.21 13.42 -9.62
N GLU A 31 -2.35 14.22 -8.58
CA GLU A 31 -1.46 15.36 -8.29
C GLU A 31 -0.19 14.94 -7.55
N ALA A 32 -0.22 13.81 -6.84
CA ALA A 32 0.95 13.30 -6.14
C ALA A 32 2.05 12.83 -7.10
N ASP A 33 3.31 12.95 -6.68
CA ASP A 33 4.45 12.29 -7.32
C ASP A 33 5.15 11.29 -6.39
N GLN A 34 4.74 11.23 -5.12
CA GLN A 34 5.21 10.27 -4.14
C GLN A 34 4.09 9.76 -3.24
N LEU A 35 4.22 8.51 -2.77
CA LEU A 35 3.32 7.91 -1.78
C LEU A 35 4.10 7.38 -0.58
N ILE A 36 3.56 7.60 0.62
CA ILE A 36 4.12 7.06 1.86
C ILE A 36 3.01 6.31 2.59
N PHE A 37 3.20 5.00 2.77
CA PHE A 37 2.33 4.15 3.56
C PHE A 37 3.00 3.90 4.91
N ILE A 38 2.31 4.22 6.01
CA ILE A 38 2.77 3.95 7.37
C ILE A 38 1.72 3.08 8.04
N THR A 39 2.06 1.83 8.34
CA THR A 39 1.07 0.85 8.80
C THR A 39 1.70 -0.28 9.63
N PRO A 40 1.04 -0.80 10.69
CA PRO A 40 1.51 -2.03 11.31
C PRO A 40 1.32 -3.23 10.37
N ILE A 41 2.03 -4.31 10.64
CA ILE A 41 1.76 -5.64 10.06
C ILE A 41 0.84 -6.40 11.01
N TRP A 42 -0.35 -6.75 10.54
CA TRP A 42 -1.30 -7.57 11.28
C TRP A 42 -1.56 -8.85 10.51
N TRP A 43 -1.42 -9.99 11.20
CA TRP A 43 -1.58 -11.32 10.58
C TRP A 43 -0.77 -11.49 9.28
N ASN A 44 0.48 -11.04 9.31
CA ASN A 44 1.43 -11.10 8.19
C ASN A 44 1.06 -10.27 6.95
N ASP A 45 0.03 -9.42 7.02
CA ASP A 45 -0.42 -8.59 5.90
C ASP A 45 -0.78 -7.16 6.36
N LEU A 46 -1.28 -6.35 5.41
CA LEU A 46 -1.82 -5.03 5.66
C LEU A 46 -3.08 -5.11 6.55
N PRO A 47 -3.31 -4.11 7.43
CA PRO A 47 -4.58 -3.95 8.10
C PRO A 47 -5.73 -3.85 7.09
N GLY A 48 -6.88 -4.44 7.43
CA GLY A 48 -8.05 -4.49 6.54
C GLY A 48 -8.52 -3.12 6.05
N MET A 49 -8.31 -2.06 6.83
CA MET A 49 -8.61 -0.69 6.42
C MET A 49 -7.74 -0.24 5.21
N LEU A 50 -6.44 -0.49 5.25
CA LEU A 50 -5.54 -0.12 4.15
C LEU A 50 -5.79 -1.01 2.93
N LYS A 51 -5.98 -2.31 3.13
CA LYS A 51 -6.35 -3.21 2.03
C LYS A 51 -7.67 -2.79 1.37
N GLY A 52 -8.68 -2.46 2.17
CA GLY A 52 -9.96 -1.94 1.69
C GLY A 52 -9.85 -0.59 0.98
N PHE A 53 -8.96 0.29 1.43
CA PHE A 53 -8.65 1.53 0.69
C PHE A 53 -8.11 1.23 -0.71
N ILE A 54 -7.14 0.31 -0.83
CA ILE A 54 -6.64 -0.12 -2.14
C ILE A 54 -7.78 -0.70 -3.00
N ASP A 55 -8.62 -1.55 -2.43
CA ASP A 55 -9.73 -2.21 -3.14
C ASP A 55 -10.84 -1.24 -3.59
N LYS A 56 -11.12 -0.18 -2.82
CA LYS A 56 -12.13 0.83 -3.18
C LYS A 56 -11.58 1.90 -4.12
N VAL A 57 -10.33 2.35 -3.93
CA VAL A 57 -9.79 3.51 -4.63
C VAL A 57 -9.13 3.15 -5.96
N MET A 58 -8.41 2.01 -6.01
CA MET A 58 -7.63 1.60 -7.17
C MET A 58 -8.49 0.92 -8.25
N LYS A 59 -9.47 1.66 -8.75
CA LYS A 59 -10.47 1.16 -9.70
C LYS A 59 -9.92 1.00 -11.12
N LYS A 60 -10.56 0.09 -11.87
CA LYS A 60 -10.36 -0.07 -13.32
C LYS A 60 -10.58 1.27 -14.03
N ARG A 61 -9.84 1.54 -15.11
CA ARG A 61 -9.83 2.81 -15.87
C ARG A 61 -9.32 4.04 -15.10
N PHE A 62 -9.13 3.94 -13.78
CA PHE A 62 -8.41 4.94 -12.98
C PHE A 62 -6.98 4.49 -12.69
N ALA A 63 -6.79 3.39 -11.95
CA ALA A 63 -5.48 2.94 -11.50
C ALA A 63 -4.87 1.85 -12.39
N TYR A 64 -5.70 1.15 -13.18
CA TYR A 64 -5.23 0.14 -14.13
C TYR A 64 -6.19 -0.06 -15.30
N LEU A 65 -5.68 -0.59 -16.41
CA LEU A 65 -6.45 -1.09 -17.55
C LEU A 65 -6.19 -2.60 -17.74
N PRO A 66 -7.21 -3.43 -17.99
CA PRO A 66 -6.99 -4.84 -18.34
C PRO A 66 -6.27 -4.96 -19.68
N THR A 67 -5.40 -5.96 -19.78
CA THR A 67 -4.66 -6.33 -20.98
C THR A 67 -4.79 -7.84 -21.21
N LYS A 68 -4.26 -8.35 -22.34
CA LYS A 68 -4.30 -9.79 -22.64
C LYS A 68 -3.53 -10.65 -21.62
N THR A 69 -2.54 -10.10 -20.93
CA THR A 69 -1.61 -10.83 -20.06
C THR A 69 -1.63 -10.36 -18.61
N GLY A 70 -2.63 -9.58 -18.21
CA GLY A 70 -2.73 -9.00 -16.86
C GLY A 70 -3.27 -7.58 -16.89
N ILE A 71 -2.65 -6.67 -16.14
CA ILE A 71 -3.09 -5.27 -16.04
C ILE A 71 -1.96 -4.30 -16.39
N ALA A 72 -2.32 -3.18 -17.01
CA ALA A 72 -1.45 -2.03 -17.25
C ALA A 72 -1.78 -0.93 -16.23
N GLY A 73 -0.89 -0.76 -15.25
CA GLY A 73 -0.99 0.30 -14.24
C GLY A 73 -1.00 1.70 -14.84
N GLN A 74 -1.80 2.59 -14.26
CA GLN A 74 -2.02 3.96 -14.74
C GLN A 74 -1.47 5.03 -13.78
N LEU A 75 -1.03 4.66 -12.58
CA LEU A 75 -0.44 5.60 -11.61
C LEU A 75 1.04 5.88 -11.91
N THR A 76 1.33 6.23 -13.17
CA THR A 76 2.71 6.44 -13.66
C THR A 76 3.30 7.79 -13.26
N ASN A 77 2.48 8.71 -12.77
CA ASN A 77 2.89 9.98 -12.17
C ASN A 77 3.62 9.77 -10.83
N ILE A 78 3.34 8.68 -10.11
CA ILE A 78 4.01 8.37 -8.85
C ILE A 78 5.43 7.86 -9.12
N LYS A 79 6.40 8.71 -8.83
CA LYS A 79 7.83 8.47 -9.02
C LYS A 79 8.41 7.54 -7.96
N LYS A 80 7.88 7.57 -6.73
CA LYS A 80 8.37 6.75 -5.61
C LYS A 80 7.27 6.42 -4.61
N ALA A 81 7.29 5.20 -4.08
CA ALA A 81 6.48 4.83 -2.92
C ALA A 81 7.33 4.22 -1.81
N TYR A 82 7.12 4.71 -0.59
CA TYR A 82 7.66 4.15 0.63
C TYR A 82 6.58 3.40 1.39
N VAL A 83 6.93 2.23 1.91
CA VAL A 83 6.11 1.47 2.85
C VAL A 83 6.91 1.30 4.13
N PHE A 84 6.48 1.98 5.18
CA PHE A 84 7.02 1.86 6.52
C PHE A 84 6.08 1.02 7.36
N THR A 85 6.61 -0.07 7.91
CA THR A 85 5.84 -0.96 8.76
C THR A 85 6.46 -1.19 10.12
N THR A 86 5.63 -1.56 11.08
CA THR A 86 6.03 -2.03 12.41
C THR A 86 5.48 -3.43 12.63
N SER A 87 6.21 -4.27 13.37
CA SER A 87 5.75 -5.62 13.70
C SER A 87 6.29 -6.12 15.03
N THR A 88 5.49 -6.91 15.75
CA THR A 88 5.94 -7.70 16.90
C THR A 88 7.00 -8.72 16.47
N SER A 89 6.78 -9.42 15.36
CA SER A 89 7.76 -10.36 14.83
C SER A 89 9.02 -9.65 14.31
N PRO A 90 10.23 -10.21 14.47
CA PRO A 90 11.43 -9.71 13.82
C PRO A 90 11.32 -9.72 12.28
N THR A 91 11.93 -8.74 11.62
CA THR A 91 11.87 -8.62 10.15
C THR A 91 12.43 -9.84 9.42
N TRP A 92 13.46 -10.50 9.95
CA TRP A 92 13.99 -11.74 9.36
C TRP A 92 12.97 -12.87 9.40
N TYR A 93 12.22 -12.99 10.49
CA TYR A 93 11.21 -14.04 10.65
C TYR A 93 10.09 -13.89 9.62
N LEU A 94 9.59 -12.66 9.45
CA LEU A 94 8.59 -12.36 8.42
C LEU A 94 9.09 -12.65 7.00
N LYS A 95 10.38 -12.39 6.72
CA LYS A 95 11.01 -12.61 5.41
C LYS A 95 11.19 -14.08 5.07
N PHE A 96 11.59 -14.90 6.04
CA PHE A 96 11.98 -16.29 5.80
C PHE A 96 10.88 -17.31 6.12
N PHE A 97 10.02 -17.02 7.10
CA PHE A 97 9.03 -17.98 7.61
C PHE A 97 7.58 -17.57 7.37
N CYS A 98 7.30 -16.28 7.11
CA CYS A 98 5.94 -15.79 6.82
C CYS A 98 5.75 -15.37 5.36
N GLY A 99 6.55 -15.94 4.46
CA GLY A 99 6.41 -15.73 3.01
C GLY A 99 6.78 -14.33 2.51
N ASN A 100 7.26 -13.42 3.37
CA ASN A 100 7.63 -12.05 3.01
C ASN A 100 6.47 -11.28 2.35
N SER A 101 5.24 -11.49 2.83
CA SER A 101 4.01 -11.04 2.14
C SER A 101 3.98 -9.54 1.85
N ILE A 102 4.32 -8.67 2.80
CA ILE A 102 4.35 -7.22 2.58
C ILE A 102 5.24 -6.85 1.38
N ASN A 103 6.45 -7.40 1.33
CA ASN A 103 7.38 -7.10 0.23
C ASN A 103 6.93 -7.73 -1.09
N ARG A 104 6.55 -9.01 -1.07
CA ARG A 104 6.26 -9.78 -2.29
C ARG A 104 4.91 -9.41 -2.87
N THR A 105 3.87 -9.39 -2.04
CA THR A 105 2.48 -9.15 -2.42
C THR A 105 2.24 -7.66 -2.60
N PHE A 106 2.39 -6.85 -1.55
CA PHE A 106 2.00 -5.45 -1.65
C PHE A 106 3.03 -4.59 -2.41
N VAL A 107 4.29 -4.59 -1.96
CA VAL A 107 5.32 -3.64 -2.43
C VAL A 107 5.81 -3.97 -3.84
N LYS A 108 6.12 -5.25 -4.11
CA LYS A 108 6.68 -5.69 -5.41
C LYS A 108 5.63 -6.14 -6.42
N THR A 109 4.42 -6.47 -6.00
CA THR A 109 3.35 -6.90 -6.91
C THR A 109 2.28 -5.82 -7.02
N THR A 110 1.46 -5.60 -5.98
CA THR A 110 0.34 -4.65 -6.04
C THR A 110 0.76 -3.25 -6.49
N LEU A 111 1.71 -2.60 -5.81
CA LEU A 111 2.12 -1.23 -6.18
C LEU A 111 2.72 -1.16 -7.60
N LYS A 112 3.51 -2.18 -8.00
CA LYS A 112 4.08 -2.24 -9.35
C LYS A 112 3.03 -2.47 -10.42
N GLN A 113 2.04 -3.31 -10.17
CA GLN A 113 0.90 -3.54 -11.06
C GLN A 113 0.06 -2.29 -11.26
N LEU A 114 -0.01 -1.40 -10.26
CA LEU A 114 -0.66 -0.09 -10.37
C LEU A 114 0.17 0.95 -11.15
N GLY A 115 1.41 0.62 -11.53
CA GLY A 115 2.28 1.48 -12.35
C GLY A 115 3.41 2.16 -11.57
N ILE A 116 3.49 1.94 -10.24
CA ILE A 116 4.49 2.57 -9.37
C ILE A 116 5.79 1.76 -9.45
N LYS A 117 6.79 2.29 -10.16
CA LYS A 117 8.01 1.53 -10.48
C LYS A 117 9.01 1.45 -9.33
N ASN A 118 9.20 2.55 -8.60
CA ASN A 118 10.18 2.65 -7.52
C ASN A 118 9.47 2.49 -6.17
N THR A 119 9.57 1.29 -5.59
CA THR A 119 8.92 0.95 -4.32
C THR A 119 9.95 0.47 -3.32
N VAL A 120 9.88 1.01 -2.10
CA VAL A 120 10.83 0.72 -1.02
C VAL A 120 10.06 0.33 0.24
N TRP A 121 10.51 -0.74 0.90
CA TRP A 121 9.91 -1.22 2.14
C TRP A 121 10.92 -1.22 3.28
N HIS A 122 10.51 -0.62 4.40
CA HIS A 122 11.23 -0.62 5.67
C HIS A 122 10.32 -1.17 6.77
N ASN A 123 10.78 -2.19 7.49
CA ASN A 123 10.06 -2.75 8.63
C ASN A 123 10.88 -2.63 9.91
N LEU A 124 10.28 -2.00 10.94
CA LEU A 124 10.76 -2.03 12.31
C LEU A 124 10.14 -3.23 13.03
N GLY A 125 10.84 -4.37 12.98
CA GLY A 125 10.44 -5.60 13.64
C GLY A 125 10.88 -5.71 15.11
N GLY A 126 10.14 -6.49 15.90
CA GLY A 126 10.36 -6.60 17.34
C GLY A 126 10.11 -5.27 18.03
N ILE A 127 9.04 -4.56 17.66
CA ILE A 127 8.75 -3.22 18.19
C ILE A 127 8.50 -3.22 19.69
N ASP A 128 7.84 -4.27 20.21
CA ASP A 128 7.48 -4.40 21.62
C ASP A 128 8.70 -4.50 22.56
N SER A 129 9.87 -4.81 22.02
CA SER A 129 11.14 -4.90 22.77
C SER A 129 12.12 -3.76 22.49
N LYS A 130 11.71 -2.71 21.75
CA LYS A 130 12.59 -1.57 21.43
C LYS A 130 12.64 -0.56 22.55
N SER A 131 13.84 -0.08 22.89
CA SER A 131 14.01 1.04 23.81
C SER A 131 13.70 2.38 23.14
N PRO A 132 13.39 3.44 23.91
CA PRO A 132 13.18 4.78 23.37
C PRO A 132 14.34 5.27 22.48
N THR A 133 15.58 5.00 22.85
CA THR A 133 16.76 5.37 22.06
C THR A 133 16.79 4.66 20.70
N GLN A 134 16.42 3.38 20.66
CA GLN A 134 16.34 2.63 19.40
C GLN A 134 15.23 3.17 18.49
N LEU A 135 14.07 3.53 19.07
CA LEU A 135 12.98 4.17 18.34
C LEU A 135 13.40 5.53 17.77
N GLN A 136 14.06 6.37 18.56
CA GLN A 136 14.56 7.67 18.09
C GLN A 136 15.61 7.53 16.99
N THR A 137 16.51 6.56 17.11
CA THR A 137 17.52 6.26 16.07
C THR A 137 16.85 5.82 14.77
N TYR A 138 15.82 4.98 14.86
CA TYR A 138 15.04 4.55 13.71
C TYR A 138 14.33 5.73 13.05
N LEU A 139 13.64 6.58 13.83
CA LEU A 139 12.96 7.78 13.32
C LEU A 139 13.93 8.73 12.61
N ALA A 140 15.10 8.97 13.20
CA ALA A 140 16.15 9.80 12.59
C ALA A 140 16.78 9.17 11.33
N THR A 141 16.69 7.86 11.17
CA THR A 141 17.15 7.16 9.97
C THR A 141 16.13 7.32 8.85
N ILE A 142 14.85 7.06 9.12
CA ILE A 142 13.81 7.13 8.09
C ILE A 142 13.51 8.56 7.64
N SER A 143 13.69 9.57 8.50
CA SER A 143 13.51 10.98 8.12
C SER A 143 14.51 11.47 7.07
N LYS A 144 15.65 10.79 6.91
CA LYS A 144 16.65 11.09 5.88
C LYS A 144 16.33 10.43 4.52
N LEU A 145 15.36 9.53 4.48
CA LEU A 145 14.99 8.80 3.27
C LEU A 145 13.95 9.55 2.44
N ILE A 146 13.14 10.38 3.08
CA ILE A 146 12.05 11.17 2.50
C ILE A 146 12.49 12.62 2.36
#